data_AF-A0A7R9QG61-F1
#
_entry.id   AF-A0A7R9QG61-F1
#
_cell.length_a   1.000
_cell.length_b   1.000
_cell.length_c   1.000
_cell.angle_alpha   90.00
_cell.angle_beta   90.00
_cell.angle_gamma   90.00
#
_symmetry.space_group_name_H-M   'P 1'
#
loop_
_entity.id
_entity.type
_entity.pdbx_description
1 polymer ?
#
loop_
_entity_poly.entity_id
_entity_poly.type
_entity_poly.pdbx_seq_one_letter_code
_entity_poly.pdbx_strand_id
1 'polypeptide(L)'
;MLSIERRHPNLCSLCKDPQMCSERDPYAGEEGAIKCLMEGEGQVAFTTIETAEHYFKTRPEERDNYQFLCLDGSRMPITRRACEWARKPTNAFVIRKGRARQKDYYLRYLQQIFFRYSQLKPQWFTQSFVSSDNVTQ
;
A
#
# COMPACT_ATOMS: atom_id res chain seq x y z
N MET A 1 -15.20 -2.97 14.20
CA MET A 1 -16.20 -2.62 13.18
C MET A 1 -16.52 -1.14 13.26
N LEU A 2 -15.98 -0.37 12.32
CA LEU A 2 -16.22 1.07 12.18
C LEU A 2 -17.68 1.31 11.74
N SER A 3 -18.21 2.53 11.95
CA SER A 3 -19.62 2.84 11.69
C SER A 3 -20.05 2.67 10.22
N ILE A 4 -19.11 2.73 9.28
CA ILE A 4 -19.33 2.59 7.84
C ILE A 4 -19.52 1.13 7.44
N GLU A 5 -18.68 0.23 7.95
CA GLU A 5 -18.74 -1.22 7.65
C GLU A 5 -20.09 -1.82 8.06
N ARG A 6 -20.67 -1.36 9.18
CA ARG A 6 -22.01 -1.78 9.62
C ARG A 6 -23.14 -1.31 8.71
N ARG A 7 -22.96 -0.20 7.98
CA ARG A 7 -23.98 0.36 7.07
C ARG A 7 -23.89 -0.22 5.66
N HIS A 8 -22.76 -0.79 5.30
CA HIS A 8 -22.50 -1.33 3.96
C HIS A 8 -21.88 -2.73 4.06
N PRO A 9 -22.66 -3.75 4.45
CA PRO A 9 -22.15 -5.12 4.66
C PRO A 9 -21.56 -5.73 3.39
N ASN A 10 -22.01 -5.29 2.22
CA ASN A 10 -21.50 -5.73 0.91
C ASN A 10 -20.02 -5.36 0.68
N LEU A 11 -19.46 -4.39 1.42
CA LEU A 11 -18.04 -4.07 1.31
C LEU A 11 -17.15 -5.15 1.95
N CYS A 12 -17.69 -5.91 2.90
CA CYS A 12 -16.97 -6.95 3.64
C CYS A 12 -17.26 -8.36 3.12
N SER A 13 -18.17 -8.52 2.14
CA SER A 13 -18.70 -9.82 1.76
C SER A 13 -17.67 -10.77 1.14
N LEU A 14 -16.63 -10.20 0.52
CA LEU A 14 -15.54 -10.96 -0.10
C LEU A 14 -14.28 -10.99 0.78
N CYS A 15 -14.30 -10.45 2.00
CA CYS A 15 -13.23 -10.66 2.97
C CYS A 15 -13.20 -12.12 3.41
N LYS A 16 -12.06 -12.60 3.91
CA LYS A 16 -11.96 -14.00 4.35
C LYS A 16 -12.86 -14.24 5.57
N ASP A 17 -12.92 -13.27 6.46
CA ASP A 17 -13.89 -13.19 7.56
C ASP A 17 -14.73 -11.90 7.44
N PRO A 18 -15.94 -11.99 6.86
CA PRO A 18 -16.84 -10.85 6.72
C PRO A 18 -17.26 -10.19 8.04
N GLN A 19 -17.20 -10.91 9.17
CA GLN A 19 -17.52 -10.35 10.49
C GLN A 19 -16.36 -9.55 11.06
N MET A 20 -15.12 -9.99 10.80
CA MET A 20 -13.95 -9.27 11.25
C MET A 20 -13.74 -7.97 10.46
N CYS A 21 -13.79 -8.05 9.12
CA CYS A 21 -13.66 -6.93 8.17
C CYS A 21 -12.68 -5.84 8.66
N SER A 22 -11.42 -6.23 8.85
CA SER A 22 -10.39 -5.35 9.43
C SER A 22 -9.04 -5.59 8.77
N GLU A 23 -8.04 -4.77 9.10
CA GLU A 23 -6.66 -4.91 8.59
C GLU A 23 -6.01 -6.26 8.93
N ARG A 24 -6.56 -7.01 9.88
CA ARG A 24 -6.08 -8.36 10.23
C ARG A 24 -6.62 -9.44 9.29
N ASP A 25 -7.53 -9.10 8.38
CA ASP A 25 -8.15 -10.07 7.48
C ASP A 25 -7.11 -10.56 6.46
N PRO A 26 -7.04 -11.88 6.19
CA PRO A 26 -6.14 -12.43 5.18
C PRO A 26 -6.26 -11.82 3.77
N TYR A 27 -7.39 -11.20 3.43
CA TYR A 27 -7.60 -10.50 2.17
C TYR A 27 -7.48 -8.97 2.28
N ALA A 28 -7.16 -8.44 3.46
CA ALA A 28 -6.89 -7.01 3.62
C ALA A 28 -5.49 -6.63 3.10
N GLY A 29 -5.35 -5.38 2.66
CA GLY A 29 -4.10 -4.83 2.15
C GLY A 29 -3.80 -5.20 0.69
N GLU A 30 -2.68 -4.66 0.18
CA GLU A 30 -2.32 -4.74 -1.23
C GLU A 30 -2.05 -6.19 -1.70
N GLU A 31 -1.38 -7.01 -0.89
CA GLU A 31 -1.16 -8.44 -1.17
C GLU A 31 -2.42 -9.28 -0.91
N GLY A 32 -3.17 -8.97 0.16
CA GLY A 32 -4.40 -9.68 0.50
C GLY A 32 -5.47 -9.57 -0.59
N ALA A 33 -5.57 -8.40 -1.24
CA ALA A 33 -6.47 -8.21 -2.37
C ALA A 33 -6.11 -9.12 -3.57
N ILE A 34 -4.81 -9.30 -3.87
CA ILE A 34 -4.36 -10.24 -4.91
C ILE A 34 -4.74 -11.67 -4.53
N LYS A 35 -4.57 -12.04 -3.25
CA LYS A 35 -4.95 -13.36 -2.75
C LYS A 35 -6.45 -13.63 -2.89
N CYS A 36 -7.31 -12.65 -2.58
CA CYS A 36 -8.76 -12.73 -2.79
C CYS A 36 -9.12 -13.01 -4.26
N LEU A 37 -8.45 -12.33 -5.20
CA LEU A 37 -8.61 -12.57 -6.64
C LEU A 37 -8.15 -13.98 -7.04
N MET A 38 -6.99 -14.42 -6.55
CA MET A 38 -6.44 -15.74 -6.91
C MET A 38 -7.22 -16.92 -6.35
N GLU A 39 -7.83 -16.76 -5.18
CA GLU A 39 -8.72 -17.77 -4.61
C GLU A 39 -10.12 -17.77 -5.26
N GLY A 40 -10.36 -16.89 -6.25
CA GLY A 40 -11.59 -16.86 -7.05
C GLY A 40 -12.77 -16.16 -6.38
N GLU A 41 -12.57 -15.53 -5.23
CA GLU A 41 -13.60 -14.81 -4.49
C GLU A 41 -13.90 -13.45 -5.15
N GLY A 42 -12.88 -12.80 -5.69
CA GLY A 42 -12.96 -11.51 -6.39
C GLY A 42 -12.73 -11.62 -7.89
N GLN A 43 -13.20 -10.63 -8.64
CA GLN A 43 -12.97 -10.52 -10.09
C GLN A 43 -11.87 -9.50 -10.44
N VAL A 44 -11.60 -8.55 -9.54
CA VAL A 44 -10.61 -7.48 -9.70
C VAL A 44 -9.96 -7.22 -8.35
N ALA A 45 -8.63 -7.07 -8.33
CA ALA A 45 -7.87 -6.64 -7.16
C ALA A 45 -7.27 -5.25 -7.40
N PHE A 46 -7.48 -4.34 -6.46
CA PHE A 46 -6.78 -3.06 -6.43
C PHE A 46 -5.50 -3.19 -5.61
N THR A 47 -4.35 -2.98 -6.25
CA THR A 47 -3.02 -3.13 -5.63
C THR A 47 -2.03 -2.20 -6.33
N THR A 48 -0.78 -2.16 -5.85
CA THR A 48 0.30 -1.41 -6.52
C THR A 48 1.04 -2.28 -7.53
N ILE A 49 1.66 -1.64 -8.52
CA ILE A 49 2.51 -2.34 -9.50
C ILE A 49 3.63 -3.11 -8.79
N GLU A 50 4.24 -2.51 -7.76
CA GLU A 50 5.33 -3.11 -6.99
C GLU A 50 4.87 -4.37 -6.25
N THR A 51 3.75 -4.28 -5.52
CA THR A 51 3.19 -5.41 -4.77
C THR A 51 2.83 -6.57 -5.69
N ALA A 52 2.16 -6.32 -6.82
CA ALA A 52 1.82 -7.38 -7.78
C ALA A 52 3.07 -8.02 -8.42
N GLU A 53 4.07 -7.23 -8.81
CA GLU A 53 5.34 -7.77 -9.32
C GLU A 53 6.04 -8.66 -8.29
N HIS A 54 6.12 -8.22 -7.03
CA HIS A 54 6.72 -9.01 -5.95
C HIS A 54 5.94 -10.30 -5.69
N TYR A 55 4.62 -10.19 -5.60
CA TYR A 55 3.73 -11.30 -5.31
C TYR A 55 3.85 -12.42 -6.36
N PHE A 56 3.78 -12.07 -7.65
CA PHE A 56 3.88 -13.04 -8.75
C PHE A 56 5.30 -13.47 -9.07
N LYS A 57 6.34 -12.73 -8.64
CA LYS A 57 7.73 -13.20 -8.74
C LYS A 57 7.96 -14.50 -7.97
N THR A 58 7.23 -14.70 -6.88
CA THR A 58 7.28 -15.94 -6.07
C THR A 58 6.31 -17.03 -6.56
N ARG A 59 5.48 -16.74 -7.57
CA ARG A 59 4.45 -17.62 -8.16
C ARG A 59 4.47 -17.51 -9.70
N PRO A 60 5.60 -17.84 -10.35
CA PRO A 60 5.78 -17.64 -11.79
C PRO A 60 4.75 -18.40 -12.64
N GLU A 61 4.27 -19.54 -12.17
CA GLU A 61 3.25 -20.38 -12.83
C GLU A 61 1.87 -19.69 -12.93
N GLU A 62 1.56 -18.80 -11.99
CA GLU A 62 0.30 -18.06 -11.97
C GLU A 62 0.40 -16.72 -12.71
N ARG A 63 1.61 -16.20 -12.89
CA ARG A 63 1.85 -14.82 -13.38
C ARG A 63 1.14 -14.52 -14.69
N ASP A 64 1.15 -15.46 -15.63
CA ASP A 64 0.58 -15.26 -16.98
C ASP A 64 -0.96 -15.36 -17.00
N ASN A 65 -1.57 -15.84 -15.91
CA ASN A 65 -3.03 -15.89 -15.76
C ASN A 65 -3.64 -14.52 -15.37
N TYR A 66 -2.81 -13.54 -14.98
CA TYR A 66 -3.26 -12.24 -14.49
C TYR A 66 -2.65 -11.08 -15.28
N GLN A 67 -3.41 -9.98 -15.35
CA GLN A 67 -3.05 -8.80 -16.13
C GLN A 67 -3.47 -7.53 -15.38
N PHE A 68 -2.76 -6.44 -15.60
CA PHE A 68 -3.22 -5.11 -15.22
C PHE A 68 -4.27 -4.60 -16.19
N LEU A 69 -5.31 -3.92 -15.68
CA LEU A 69 -6.33 -3.24 -16.46
C LEU A 69 -6.00 -1.74 -16.54
N CYS A 70 -5.94 -1.20 -17.75
CA CYS A 70 -5.66 0.22 -17.99
C CYS A 70 -6.95 1.04 -18.07
N LEU A 71 -6.84 2.36 -17.92
CA LEU A 71 -7.99 3.28 -17.97
C LEU A 71 -8.66 3.33 -19.36
N ASP A 72 -7.91 3.02 -20.42
CA ASP A 72 -8.43 2.89 -21.78
C ASP A 72 -9.08 1.52 -22.06
N GLY A 73 -9.16 0.65 -21.05
CA GLY A 73 -9.70 -0.70 -21.15
C GLY A 73 -8.72 -1.74 -21.71
N SER A 74 -7.51 -1.33 -22.11
CA SER A 74 -6.47 -2.27 -22.52
C SER A 74 -5.93 -3.07 -21.32
N ARG A 75 -5.24 -4.18 -21.62
CA ARG A 75 -4.63 -5.05 -20.60
C ARG A 75 -3.13 -5.16 -20.83
N MET A 76 -2.37 -5.17 -19.74
CA MET A 76 -0.92 -5.32 -19.77
C MET A 76 -0.50 -6.50 -18.90
N PRO A 77 0.57 -7.24 -19.27
CA PRO A 77 1.11 -8.30 -18.43
C PRO A 77 1.61 -7.74 -17.09
N ILE A 78 1.76 -8.60 -16.09
CA ILE A 78 2.39 -8.20 -14.82
C ILE A 78 3.83 -7.75 -15.10
N THR A 79 4.07 -6.45 -15.04
CA THR A 79 5.38 -5.82 -15.29
C THR A 79 5.49 -4.47 -14.59
N ARG A 80 6.72 -4.05 -14.25
CA ARG A 80 7.00 -2.75 -13.61
C ARG A 80 6.62 -1.53 -14.44
N ARG A 81 6.45 -1.69 -15.76
CA ARG A 81 6.10 -0.61 -16.70
C ARG A 81 4.62 -0.64 -17.10
N ALA A 82 3.78 -1.30 -16.32
CA ALA A 82 2.35 -1.35 -16.58
C ALA A 82 1.70 0.03 -16.45
N CYS A 83 0.51 0.17 -17.03
CA CYS A 83 -0.33 1.32 -16.83
C CYS A 83 -0.77 1.45 -15.36
N GLU A 84 -0.99 2.69 -14.93
CA GLU A 84 -1.45 3.01 -13.58
C GLU A 84 -2.66 3.94 -13.67
N TRP A 85 -3.63 3.76 -12.77
CA TRP A 85 -4.80 4.65 -12.71
C TRP A 85 -4.49 5.95 -11.97
N ALA A 86 -3.62 5.87 -10.97
CA ALA A 86 -3.18 7.01 -10.17
C ALA A 86 -1.84 6.70 -9.50
N ARG A 87 -1.09 7.75 -9.17
CA ARG A 87 0.10 7.67 -8.32
C ARG A 87 -0.25 8.07 -6.90
N LYS A 88 -0.01 7.18 -5.94
CA LYS A 88 -0.07 7.50 -4.52
C LYS A 88 1.26 8.14 -4.11
N PRO A 89 1.30 9.43 -3.70
CA PRO A 89 2.51 10.01 -3.16
C PRO A 89 2.91 9.27 -1.89
N THR A 90 4.21 9.10 -1.69
CA THR A 90 4.77 8.49 -0.48
C THR A 90 4.53 9.39 0.74
N ASN A 91 4.79 8.85 1.93
CA ASN A 91 4.69 9.61 3.17
C ASN A 91 5.53 10.89 3.10
N ALA A 92 4.98 11.98 3.60
CA ALA A 92 5.60 13.29 3.54
C ALA A 92 5.51 14.01 4.89
N PHE A 93 6.57 14.75 5.22
CA PHE A 93 6.53 15.71 6.31
C PHE A 93 5.79 16.97 5.85
N VAL A 94 4.77 17.34 6.61
CA VAL A 94 3.98 18.54 6.34
C VAL A 94 4.37 19.66 7.28
N ILE A 95 4.53 20.87 6.73
CA ILE A 95 4.77 22.09 7.51
C ILE A 95 3.64 23.08 7.31
N ARG A 96 3.35 23.88 8.34
CA ARG A 96 2.32 24.92 8.26
C ARG A 96 2.68 25.93 7.14
N LYS A 97 1.69 26.28 6.31
CA LYS A 97 1.83 27.20 5.15
C LYS A 97 2.59 28.51 5.47
N GLY A 98 2.41 29.09 6.66
CA GLY A 98 3.10 30.33 7.07
C GLY A 98 4.56 30.18 7.53
N ARG A 99 5.09 28.95 7.60
CA ARG A 99 6.47 28.64 8.01
C ARG A 99 7.35 28.17 6.86
N ALA A 100 6.93 28.40 5.62
CA ALA A 100 7.64 27.93 4.42
C ALA A 100 9.10 28.43 4.34
N ARG A 101 9.40 29.62 4.88
CA ARG A 101 10.78 30.15 4.95
C ARG A 101 11.72 29.30 5.82
N GLN A 102 11.17 28.45 6.70
CA GLN A 102 11.94 27.53 7.56
C GLN A 102 12.00 26.10 6.98
N LYS A 103 11.43 25.85 5.79
CA LYS A 103 11.43 24.53 5.14
C LYS A 103 12.83 23.93 5.10
N ASP A 104 13.82 24.68 4.65
CA ASP A 104 15.20 24.19 4.49
C ASP A 104 15.90 23.91 5.83
N TYR A 105 15.46 24.58 6.89
CA TYR A 105 15.95 24.30 8.24
C TYR A 105 15.42 22.94 8.74
N TYR A 106 14.11 22.71 8.62
CA TYR A 106 13.50 21.43 9.00
C TYR A 106 13.98 20.27 8.13
N LEU A 107 14.10 20.46 6.81
CA LEU A 107 14.59 19.43 5.90
C LEU A 107 16.01 19.01 6.24
N ARG A 108 16.92 19.96 6.50
CA ARG A 108 18.30 19.62 6.91
C ARG A 108 18.34 18.83 8.20
N TYR A 109 17.51 19.19 9.19
CA TYR A 109 17.46 18.47 10.46
C TYR A 109 16.92 17.04 10.29
N LEU A 110 15.85 16.87 9.50
CA LEU A 110 15.30 15.55 9.16
C LEU A 110 16.32 14.67 8.43
N GLN A 111 17.04 15.24 7.45
CA GLN A 111 18.11 14.54 6.74
C GLN A 111 19.24 14.09 7.67
N GLN A 112 19.67 14.95 8.60
CA GLN A 112 20.70 14.60 9.58
C GLN A 112 20.26 13.46 10.49
N ILE A 113 19.01 13.49 10.98
CA ILE A 113 18.45 12.41 11.80
C ILE A 113 18.41 11.10 10.99
N PHE A 114 17.86 11.13 9.79
CA PHE A 114 17.76 9.94 8.94
C PHE A 114 19.15 9.35 8.62
N PHE A 115 20.12 10.20 8.29
CA PHE A 115 21.48 9.76 7.99
C PHE A 115 22.17 9.16 9.22
N ARG A 116 22.06 9.82 10.38
CA ARG A 116 22.68 9.37 11.64
C ARG A 116 22.16 8.00 12.09
N TYR A 117 20.87 7.75 11.94
CA TYR A 117 20.22 6.51 12.37
C TYR A 117 19.91 5.55 11.22
N SER A 118 20.62 5.70 10.08
CA SER A 118 20.42 4.86 8.89
C SER A 118 20.74 3.39 9.13
N GLN A 119 21.75 3.10 9.97
CA GLN A 119 22.20 1.74 10.28
C GLN A 119 21.50 1.13 11.49
N LEU A 120 21.21 1.94 12.51
CA LEU A 120 20.55 1.51 13.74
C LEU A 120 19.44 2.49 14.09
N LYS A 121 18.19 2.04 13.92
CA LYS A 121 17.00 2.84 14.21
C LYS A 121 16.56 2.59 15.67
N PRO A 122 16.75 3.54 16.59
CA PRO A 122 16.27 3.39 17.97
C PRO A 122 14.73 3.38 18.00
N GLN A 123 14.12 2.85 19.06
CA GLN A 123 12.66 2.69 19.16
C GLN A 123 11.88 4.00 18.90
N TRP A 124 12.38 5.14 19.41
CA TRP A 124 11.75 6.44 19.19
C TRP A 124 11.71 6.86 17.72
N PHE A 125 12.67 6.40 16.90
CA PHE A 125 12.76 6.77 15.49
C PHE A 125 11.56 6.23 14.72
N THR A 126 11.26 4.94 14.89
CA THR A 126 10.11 4.29 14.26
C THR A 126 8.81 4.93 14.73
N GLN A 127 8.65 5.15 16.04
CA GLN A 127 7.46 5.80 16.61
C GLN A 127 7.23 7.23 16.09
N SER A 128 8.30 7.95 15.73
CA SER A 128 8.21 9.36 15.31
C SER A 128 8.07 9.52 13.80
N PHE A 129 8.63 8.61 13.01
CA PHE A 129 8.77 8.76 11.55
C PHE A 129 7.99 7.75 10.73
N VAL A 130 7.49 6.69 11.36
CA VAL A 130 6.71 5.66 10.70
C VAL A 130 5.29 5.73 11.23
N SER A 131 4.33 5.94 10.34
CA SER A 131 2.91 6.06 10.71
C SER A 131 2.28 4.74 11.13
N SER A 132 2.89 3.60 10.78
CA SER A 132 2.49 2.25 11.17
C SER A 132 3.63 1.26 10.88
N ASP A 133 3.75 0.20 11.67
CA ASP A 133 4.74 -0.87 11.46
C ASP A 133 4.59 -1.57 10.08
N ASN A 134 3.43 -1.42 9.43
CA ASN A 134 3.10 -1.98 8.12
C ASN A 134 3.44 -1.07 6.92
N VAL A 135 4.06 0.09 7.16
CA VAL A 135 4.51 0.97 6.08
C VAL A 135 5.83 0.44 5.53
N THR A 136 5.88 0.17 4.22
CA THR A 136 7.11 -0.18 3.50
C THR A 136 8.19 0.86 3.81
N GLN A 137 9.28 0.43 4.45
CA GLN A 137 10.41 1.27 4.83
C GLN A 137 11.38 1.52 3.70
#